data_AF-A0A7K6NQ59-F1
#
_entry.id   AF-A0A7K6NQ59-F1
#
_cell.length_a   1.000
_cell.length_b   1.000
_cell.length_c   1.000
_cell.angle_alpha   90.00
_cell.angle_beta   90.00
_cell.angle_gamma   90.00
#
_symmetry.space_group_name_H-M   'P 1'
#
loop_
_entity.id
_entity.type
_entity.pdbx_description
1 polymer ?
#
loop_
_entity_poly.entity_id
_entity_poly.type
_entity_poly.pdbx_seq_one_letter_code
_entity_poly.pdbx_strand_id
1 'polypeptide(L)'
;VASSCSVEVWCPKELKRSSRDITELDVVLAEFEKIAANYRQRIDSNVCRKAIDSFCLAFKDQITDLIAEIQELKNTKKKNAKVITDIKKKRQRLLQLREEQIGAEPRLSQLQREYAEVQERKSSLRQATELLSDIKELQQDCFNYREENPKTRVVYGTSSLPALLVESRRILRAERHFQNINVKLEKALAARRGKLPEKD
;
A
#
# COMPACT_ATOMS: atom_id res chain seq x y z
N VAL A 1 54.00 -10.33 -49.19
CA VAL A 1 52.95 -11.30 -48.82
C VAL A 1 52.51 -10.95 -47.41
N ALA A 2 51.32 -10.38 -47.24
CA ALA A 2 50.81 -9.96 -45.94
C ALA A 2 50.43 -11.22 -45.14
N SER A 3 51.21 -11.53 -44.11
CA SER A 3 50.91 -12.63 -43.21
C SER A 3 49.68 -12.25 -42.38
N SER A 4 48.57 -12.94 -42.60
CA SER A 4 47.37 -12.83 -41.78
C SER A 4 47.67 -13.40 -40.40
N CYS A 5 48.02 -12.54 -39.43
CA CYS A 5 48.07 -12.92 -38.02
C CYS A 5 46.64 -13.24 -37.55
N SER A 6 46.28 -14.53 -37.54
CA SER A 6 45.11 -15.01 -36.82
C SER A 6 45.41 -14.93 -35.32
N VAL A 7 44.76 -14.02 -34.61
CA VAL A 7 44.85 -13.94 -33.15
C VAL A 7 44.11 -15.13 -32.55
N GLU A 8 44.83 -16.00 -31.83
CA GLU A 8 44.22 -17.09 -31.09
C GLU A 8 43.46 -16.56 -29.86
N VAL A 9 42.27 -17.12 -29.62
CA VAL A 9 41.48 -16.81 -28.44
C VAL A 9 41.95 -17.72 -27.30
N TRP A 10 42.56 -17.14 -26.27
CA TRP A 10 43.03 -17.91 -25.12
C TRP A 10 41.87 -18.11 -24.14
N CYS A 11 41.38 -19.35 -24.05
CA CYS A 11 40.37 -19.76 -23.08
C CYS A 11 40.96 -20.79 -22.10
N PRO A 12 40.88 -20.56 -20.79
CA PRO A 12 40.87 -21.65 -19.83
C PRO A 12 39.71 -22.59 -20.16
N LYS A 13 39.89 -23.90 -19.96
CA LYS A 13 39.00 -25.01 -20.40
C LYS A 13 37.52 -24.91 -20.00
N GLU A 14 37.13 -23.92 -19.20
CA GLU A 14 35.80 -23.79 -18.60
C GLU A 14 35.05 -22.51 -19.01
N LEU A 15 35.72 -21.49 -19.57
CA LEU A 15 35.07 -20.23 -19.97
C LEU A 15 34.87 -20.14 -21.49
N LYS A 16 33.60 -20.06 -21.93
CA LYS A 16 33.26 -19.75 -23.32
C LYS A 16 33.52 -18.27 -23.62
N ARG A 17 34.62 -17.94 -24.31
CA ARG A 17 34.85 -16.59 -24.87
C ARG A 17 34.41 -16.53 -26.33
N SER A 18 33.93 -15.37 -26.74
CA SER A 18 33.66 -15.08 -28.15
C SER A 18 34.82 -14.32 -28.77
N SER A 19 34.90 -14.27 -30.11
CA SER A 19 35.88 -13.42 -30.82
C SER A 19 35.74 -11.92 -30.53
N ARG A 20 34.62 -11.49 -29.93
CA ARG A 20 34.42 -10.11 -29.46
C ARG A 20 35.01 -9.85 -28.07
N ASP A 21 35.45 -10.88 -27.38
CA ASP A 21 36.06 -10.81 -26.05
C ASP A 21 37.60 -10.92 -26.12
N ILE A 22 38.19 -10.79 -27.31
CA ILE A 22 39.64 -10.70 -27.49
C ILE A 22 40.13 -9.41 -26.82
N THR A 23 41.10 -9.53 -25.93
CA THR A 23 41.74 -8.40 -25.25
C THR A 23 43.16 -8.20 -25.75
N GLU A 24 43.77 -7.08 -25.37
CA GLU A 24 45.19 -6.81 -25.67
C GLU A 24 46.11 -7.92 -25.13
N LEU A 25 45.74 -8.55 -24.01
CA LEU A 25 46.48 -9.67 -23.42
C LEU A 25 46.48 -10.90 -24.34
N ASP A 26 45.38 -11.18 -25.05
CA ASP A 26 45.32 -12.27 -26.04
C ASP A 26 46.32 -12.02 -27.19
N VAL A 27 46.45 -10.75 -27.62
CA VAL A 27 47.39 -10.33 -28.68
C VAL A 27 48.84 -10.40 -28.20
N VAL A 28 49.11 -9.89 -26.99
CA VAL A 28 50.45 -9.94 -26.38
C VAL A 28 50.90 -11.38 -26.20
N LEU A 29 50.01 -12.28 -25.75
CA LEU A 29 50.35 -13.68 -25.57
C LEU A 29 50.66 -14.37 -26.91
N ALA A 30 49.88 -14.10 -27.96
CA ALA A 30 50.13 -14.64 -29.30
C ALA A 30 51.47 -14.17 -29.90
N GLU A 31 51.81 -12.88 -29.78
CA GLU A 31 53.11 -12.37 -30.23
C GLU A 31 54.26 -12.85 -29.34
N PHE A 32 54.04 -12.98 -28.03
CA PHE A 32 55.02 -13.54 -27.10
C PHE A 32 55.38 -14.97 -27.47
N GLU A 33 54.39 -15.85 -27.73
CA GLU A 33 54.65 -17.24 -28.13
C GLU A 33 55.43 -17.33 -29.43
N LYS A 34 55.11 -16.47 -30.41
CA LYS A 34 55.83 -16.39 -31.68
C LYS A 34 57.28 -15.94 -31.50
N ILE A 35 57.53 -14.94 -30.65
CA ILE A 35 58.89 -14.47 -30.33
C ILE A 35 59.65 -15.55 -29.57
N ALA A 36 59.01 -16.18 -28.57
CA ALA A 36 59.59 -17.25 -27.77
C ALA A 36 59.99 -18.46 -28.63
N ALA A 37 59.13 -18.89 -29.56
CA ALA A 37 59.41 -19.97 -30.49
C ALA A 37 60.62 -19.65 -31.40
N ASN A 38 60.68 -18.43 -31.95
CA ASN A 38 61.80 -17.98 -32.76
C ASN A 38 63.12 -17.91 -31.97
N TYR A 39 63.08 -17.39 -30.75
CA TYR A 39 64.26 -17.29 -29.88
C TYR A 39 64.77 -18.67 -29.47
N ARG A 40 63.85 -19.58 -29.11
CA ARG A 40 64.15 -20.98 -28.77
C ARG A 40 64.86 -21.73 -29.89
N GLN A 41 64.44 -21.54 -31.14
CA GLN A 41 65.05 -22.20 -32.31
C GLN A 41 66.50 -21.75 -32.55
N ARG A 42 66.87 -20.54 -32.12
CA ARG A 42 68.22 -19.98 -32.30
C ARG A 42 69.22 -20.38 -31.22
N ILE A 43 68.77 -21.09 -30.18
CA ILE A 43 69.61 -21.47 -29.04
C ILE A 43 70.06 -22.91 -29.18
N ASP A 44 71.37 -23.12 -29.21
CA ASP A 44 71.98 -24.46 -29.33
C ASP A 44 72.04 -25.20 -27.98
N SER A 45 72.09 -24.47 -26.86
CA SER A 45 72.16 -25.06 -25.51
C SER A 45 70.84 -25.68 -25.08
N ASN A 46 70.85 -26.99 -24.77
CA ASN A 46 69.67 -27.68 -24.26
C ASN A 46 69.20 -27.15 -22.90
N VAL A 47 70.12 -26.71 -22.06
CA VAL A 47 69.84 -26.25 -20.69
C VAL A 47 69.13 -24.91 -20.74
N CYS A 48 69.63 -23.99 -21.58
CA CYS A 48 68.99 -22.70 -21.82
C CYS A 48 67.60 -22.87 -22.45
N ARG A 49 67.45 -23.83 -23.37
CA ARG A 49 66.15 -24.13 -23.99
C ARG A 49 65.10 -24.56 -22.97
N LYS A 50 65.47 -25.42 -22.02
CA LYS A 50 64.58 -25.86 -20.93
C LYS A 50 64.22 -24.72 -19.97
N ALA A 51 65.18 -23.85 -19.63
CA ALA A 51 64.92 -22.69 -18.78
C ALA A 51 63.92 -21.73 -19.42
N ILE A 52 64.06 -21.48 -20.73
CA ILE A 52 63.14 -20.65 -21.51
C ILE A 52 61.76 -21.30 -21.59
N ASP A 53 61.68 -22.60 -21.85
CA ASP A 53 60.40 -23.31 -21.88
C ASP A 53 59.67 -23.18 -20.54
N SER A 54 60.38 -23.36 -19.42
CA SER A 54 59.80 -23.20 -18.08
C SER A 54 59.31 -21.77 -17.83
N PHE A 55 60.07 -20.77 -18.27
CA PHE A 55 59.67 -19.36 -18.16
C PHE A 55 58.45 -19.04 -19.02
N CYS A 56 58.45 -19.46 -20.29
CA CYS A 56 57.35 -19.22 -21.21
C CYS A 56 56.06 -19.90 -20.76
N LEU A 57 56.14 -21.10 -20.20
CA LEU A 57 54.99 -21.79 -19.60
C LEU A 57 54.45 -21.00 -18.40
N ALA A 58 55.32 -20.62 -17.45
CA ALA A 58 54.90 -19.86 -16.27
C ALA A 58 54.28 -18.49 -16.64
N PHE A 59 54.86 -17.81 -17.62
CA PHE A 59 54.32 -16.54 -18.12
C PHE A 59 52.96 -16.73 -18.82
N LYS A 60 52.84 -17.77 -19.67
CA LYS A 60 51.59 -18.10 -20.34
C LYS A 60 50.48 -18.41 -19.33
N ASP A 61 50.77 -19.19 -18.31
CA ASP A 61 49.81 -19.53 -17.27
C ASP A 61 49.33 -18.27 -16.54
N GLN A 62 50.26 -17.40 -16.11
CA GLN A 62 49.91 -16.11 -15.47
C GLN A 62 49.02 -15.22 -16.34
N ILE A 63 49.33 -15.08 -17.63
CA ILE A 63 48.53 -14.25 -18.53
C ILE A 63 47.16 -14.89 -18.79
N THR A 64 47.10 -16.21 -18.94
CA THR A 64 45.84 -16.94 -19.13
C THR A 64 44.93 -16.84 -17.90
N ASP A 65 45.50 -16.90 -16.70
CA ASP A 65 44.78 -16.69 -15.44
C ASP A 65 44.24 -15.26 -15.33
N LEU A 66 45.07 -14.26 -15.62
CA LEU A 66 44.64 -12.85 -15.64
C LEU A 66 43.50 -12.61 -16.65
N ILE A 67 43.60 -13.21 -17.83
CA ILE A 67 42.56 -13.19 -18.87
C ILE A 67 41.25 -13.80 -18.35
N ALA A 68 41.31 -14.87 -17.55
CA ALA A 68 40.17 -15.51 -16.93
C ALA A 68 39.51 -14.62 -15.86
N GLU A 69 40.33 -14.05 -14.96
CA GLU A 69 39.88 -13.16 -13.88
C GLU A 69 39.16 -11.92 -14.43
N ILE A 70 39.69 -11.29 -15.49
CA ILE A 70 39.06 -10.14 -16.15
C ILE A 70 37.67 -10.52 -16.69
N GLN A 71 37.54 -11.72 -17.26
CA GLN A 71 36.27 -12.17 -17.82
C GLN A 71 35.25 -12.49 -16.73
N GLU A 72 35.66 -13.11 -15.63
CA GLU A 72 34.80 -13.31 -14.46
C GLU A 72 34.37 -11.98 -13.85
N LEU A 73 35.27 -11.00 -13.76
CA LEU A 73 34.95 -9.64 -13.31
C LEU A 73 33.92 -8.97 -14.22
N LYS A 74 34.05 -9.12 -15.54
CA LYS A 74 33.08 -8.60 -16.52
C LYS A 74 31.71 -9.27 -16.36
N ASN A 75 31.68 -10.59 -16.17
CA ASN A 75 30.45 -11.36 -15.97
C ASN A 75 29.75 -11.00 -14.66
N THR A 76 30.49 -10.89 -13.57
CA THR A 76 29.97 -10.47 -12.26
C THR A 76 29.46 -9.03 -12.29
N LYS A 77 30.17 -8.09 -12.94
CA LYS A 77 29.67 -6.72 -13.17
C LYS A 77 28.33 -6.69 -13.91
N LYS A 78 28.17 -7.49 -14.98
CA LYS A 78 26.90 -7.61 -15.71
C LYS A 78 25.78 -8.17 -14.82
N LYS A 79 26.06 -9.22 -14.06
CA LYS A 79 25.10 -9.80 -13.09
C LYS A 79 24.68 -8.78 -12.04
N ASN A 80 25.63 -8.01 -11.50
CA ASN A 80 25.36 -6.97 -10.51
C ASN A 80 24.47 -5.86 -11.09
N ALA A 81 24.76 -5.38 -12.30
CA ALA A 81 23.92 -4.40 -12.98
C ALA A 81 22.47 -4.90 -13.15
N LYS A 82 22.29 -6.17 -13.53
CA LYS A 82 20.97 -6.80 -13.64
C LYS A 82 20.24 -6.81 -12.28
N VAL A 83 20.91 -7.26 -11.22
CA VAL A 83 20.34 -7.27 -9.86
C VAL A 83 19.92 -5.85 -9.43
N ILE A 84 20.75 -4.83 -9.67
CA ILE A 84 20.41 -3.44 -9.38
C ILE A 84 19.15 -2.99 -10.13
N THR A 85 19.02 -3.34 -11.42
CA THR A 85 17.81 -3.00 -12.19
C THR A 85 16.57 -3.71 -11.65
N ASP A 86 16.69 -4.98 -11.25
CA ASP A 86 15.58 -5.74 -10.68
C ASP A 86 15.17 -5.20 -9.30
N ILE A 87 16.13 -4.79 -8.47
CA ILE A 87 15.88 -4.11 -7.19
C ILE A 87 15.12 -2.80 -7.42
N LYS A 88 15.54 -1.97 -8.40
CA LYS A 88 14.84 -0.73 -8.74
C LYS A 88 13.39 -0.98 -9.14
N LYS A 89 13.15 -1.99 -10.00
CA LYS A 89 11.78 -2.39 -10.40
C LYS A 89 10.95 -2.87 -9.22
N LYS A 90 11.50 -3.73 -8.36
CA LYS A 90 10.79 -4.21 -7.15
C LYS A 90 10.47 -3.07 -6.20
N ARG A 91 11.40 -2.13 -6.01
CA ARG A 91 11.20 -0.94 -5.17
C ARG A 91 10.08 -0.05 -5.72
N GLN A 92 10.03 0.16 -7.04
CA GLN A 92 8.95 0.93 -7.66
C GLN A 92 7.58 0.27 -7.45
N ARG A 93 7.48 -1.06 -7.66
CA ARG A 93 6.23 -1.81 -7.40
C ARG A 93 5.80 -1.74 -5.94
N LEU A 94 6.76 -1.82 -5.01
CA LEU A 94 6.47 -1.72 -3.59
C LEU A 94 5.89 -0.34 -3.24
N LEU A 95 6.39 0.74 -3.83
CA LEU A 95 5.85 2.08 -3.63
C LEU A 95 4.41 2.19 -4.15
N GLN A 96 4.13 1.68 -5.35
CA GLN A 96 2.78 1.66 -5.93
C GLN A 96 1.78 0.90 -5.03
N LEU A 97 2.16 -0.29 -4.56
CA LEU A 97 1.32 -1.06 -3.64
C LEU A 97 1.08 -0.33 -2.31
N ARG A 98 2.08 0.43 -1.83
CA ARG A 98 1.94 1.22 -0.61
C ARG A 98 0.98 2.39 -0.81
N GLU A 99 1.02 3.06 -1.97
CA GLU A 99 0.08 4.12 -2.34
C GLU A 99 -1.35 3.58 -2.46
N GLU A 100 -1.53 2.42 -3.10
CA GLU A 100 -2.82 1.73 -3.17
C GLU A 100 -3.35 1.36 -1.78
N GLN A 101 -2.48 0.87 -0.89
CA GLN A 101 -2.83 0.56 0.49
C GLN A 101 -3.29 1.80 1.26
N ILE A 102 -2.53 2.90 1.17
CA ILE A 102 -2.87 4.18 1.80
C ILE A 102 -4.23 4.68 1.29
N GLY A 103 -4.55 4.48 0.02
CA GLY A 103 -5.85 4.83 -0.54
C GLY A 103 -7.00 3.93 -0.08
N ALA A 104 -6.74 2.65 0.19
CA ALA A 104 -7.76 1.67 0.58
C ALA A 104 -8.12 1.71 2.08
N GLU A 105 -7.14 1.99 2.94
CA GLU A 105 -7.30 2.05 4.40
C GLU A 105 -8.41 3.00 4.91
N PRO A 106 -8.56 4.24 4.39
CA PRO A 106 -9.65 5.12 4.83
C PRO A 106 -11.02 4.62 4.37
N ARG A 107 -11.11 4.01 3.18
CA ARG A 107 -12.37 3.41 2.69
C ARG A 107 -12.82 2.26 3.58
N LEU A 108 -11.88 1.43 4.01
CA LEU A 108 -12.14 0.34 4.94
C LEU A 108 -12.59 0.87 6.30
N SER A 109 -11.91 1.90 6.82
CA SER A 109 -12.27 2.55 8.09
C SER A 109 -13.67 3.18 8.04
N GLN A 110 -14.03 3.82 6.92
CA GLN A 110 -15.36 4.37 6.71
C GLN A 110 -16.43 3.27 6.70
N LEU A 111 -16.20 2.20 5.94
CA LEU A 111 -17.14 1.09 5.83
C LEU A 111 -17.37 0.39 7.18
N GLN A 112 -16.33 0.26 8.01
CA GLN A 112 -16.46 -0.28 9.36
C GLN A 112 -17.35 0.60 10.26
N ARG A 113 -17.23 1.93 10.16
CA ARG A 113 -18.09 2.87 10.91
C ARG A 113 -19.54 2.77 10.46
N GLU A 114 -19.78 2.77 9.16
CA GLU A 114 -21.12 2.62 8.58
C GLU A 114 -21.75 1.29 9.02
N TYR A 115 -20.98 0.20 9.02
CA TYR A 115 -21.44 -1.09 9.50
C TYR A 115 -21.83 -1.05 10.99
N ALA A 116 -21.02 -0.41 11.84
CA ALA A 116 -21.32 -0.28 13.26
C ALA A 116 -22.60 0.53 13.50
N GLU A 117 -22.80 1.63 12.77
CA GLU A 117 -24.01 2.45 12.85
C GLU A 117 -25.26 1.69 12.42
N VAL A 118 -25.17 0.92 11.32
CA VAL A 118 -26.29 0.08 10.86
C VAL A 118 -26.62 -1.01 11.87
N GLN A 119 -25.62 -1.62 12.53
CA GLN A 119 -25.85 -2.59 13.60
C GLN A 119 -26.53 -1.97 14.81
N GLU A 120 -26.12 -0.77 15.22
CA GLU A 120 -26.76 -0.03 16.30
C GLU A 120 -28.24 0.24 15.97
N ARG A 121 -28.51 0.81 14.79
CA ARG A 121 -29.89 1.07 14.32
C ARG A 121 -30.74 -0.21 14.29
N LYS A 122 -30.16 -1.33 13.85
CA LYS A 122 -30.84 -2.63 13.87
C LYS A 122 -31.19 -3.08 15.28
N SER A 123 -30.30 -2.87 16.25
CA SER A 123 -30.57 -3.19 17.66
C SER A 123 -31.67 -2.30 18.24
N SER A 124 -31.67 -1.00 17.96
CA SER A 124 -32.73 -0.09 18.39
C SER A 124 -34.08 -0.44 17.78
N LEU A 125 -34.11 -0.85 16.50
CA LEU A 125 -35.34 -1.32 15.84
C LEU A 125 -35.89 -2.59 16.48
N ARG A 126 -35.03 -3.53 16.90
CA ARG A 126 -35.46 -4.71 17.65
C ARG A 126 -36.11 -4.32 18.97
N GLN A 127 -35.47 -3.45 19.75
CA GLN A 127 -36.02 -2.94 21.01
C GLN A 127 -37.37 -2.22 20.82
N ALA A 128 -37.50 -1.42 19.77
CA ALA A 128 -38.76 -0.76 19.45
C ALA A 128 -39.87 -1.78 19.08
N THR A 129 -39.51 -2.87 18.40
CA THR A 129 -40.45 -3.94 18.03
C THR A 129 -40.88 -4.73 19.26
N GLU A 130 -39.96 -5.01 20.19
CA GLU A 130 -40.25 -5.62 21.49
C GLU A 130 -41.22 -4.74 22.29
N LEU A 131 -40.91 -3.46 22.46
CA LEU A 131 -41.80 -2.50 23.15
C LEU A 131 -43.20 -2.46 22.54
N LEU A 132 -43.32 -2.47 21.21
CA LEU A 132 -44.63 -2.49 20.54
C LEU A 132 -45.39 -3.79 20.79
N SER A 133 -44.68 -4.90 20.97
CA SER A 133 -45.28 -6.19 21.31
C SER A 133 -45.78 -6.17 22.76
N ASP A 134 -44.96 -5.67 23.69
CA ASP A 134 -45.34 -5.50 25.11
C ASP A 134 -46.58 -4.60 25.25
N ILE A 135 -46.66 -3.51 24.48
CA ILE A 135 -47.84 -2.63 24.48
C ILE A 135 -49.08 -3.36 23.98
N LYS A 136 -48.96 -4.21 22.95
CA LYS A 136 -50.10 -4.99 22.44
C LYS A 136 -50.58 -6.01 23.46
N GLU A 137 -49.66 -6.68 24.14
CA GLU A 137 -49.99 -7.61 25.23
C GLU A 137 -50.72 -6.87 26.36
N LEU A 138 -50.17 -5.75 26.83
CA LEU A 138 -50.81 -4.93 27.84
C LEU A 138 -52.21 -4.42 27.44
N GLN A 139 -52.38 -4.04 26.17
CA GLN A 139 -53.68 -3.64 25.64
C GLN A 139 -54.69 -4.80 25.69
N GLN A 140 -54.26 -6.00 25.30
CA GLN A 140 -55.10 -7.19 25.35
C GLN A 140 -55.51 -7.51 26.79
N ASP A 141 -54.57 -7.44 27.74
CA ASP A 141 -54.85 -7.66 29.17
C ASP A 141 -55.85 -6.64 29.72
N CYS A 142 -55.71 -5.37 29.33
CA CYS A 142 -56.66 -4.32 29.67
C CYS A 142 -58.06 -4.57 29.11
N PHE A 143 -58.17 -5.06 27.87
CA PHE A 143 -59.45 -5.43 27.28
C PHE A 143 -60.08 -6.61 28.03
N ASN A 144 -59.32 -7.68 28.27
CA ASN A 144 -59.78 -8.86 29.00
C ASN A 144 -60.28 -8.48 30.41
N TYR A 145 -59.50 -7.69 31.16
CA TYR A 145 -59.90 -7.22 32.49
C TYR A 145 -61.22 -6.42 32.47
N ARG A 146 -61.43 -5.60 31.44
CA ARG A 146 -62.64 -4.79 31.28
C ARG A 146 -63.87 -5.65 30.94
N GLU A 147 -63.69 -6.69 30.13
CA GLU A 147 -64.76 -7.66 29.86
C GLU A 147 -65.17 -8.42 31.12
N GLU A 148 -64.20 -8.81 31.94
CA GLU A 148 -64.45 -9.47 33.24
C GLU A 148 -65.10 -8.53 34.28
N ASN A 149 -64.89 -7.20 34.15
CA ASN A 149 -65.31 -6.20 35.14
C ASN A 149 -66.16 -5.05 34.55
N PRO A 150 -67.34 -5.31 33.95
CA PRO A 150 -68.08 -4.32 33.16
C PRO A 150 -68.72 -3.20 33.99
N LYS A 151 -68.95 -3.40 35.29
CA LYS A 151 -69.58 -2.41 36.19
C LYS A 151 -68.59 -1.51 36.91
N THR A 152 -67.29 -1.79 36.80
CA THR A 152 -66.24 -1.08 37.53
C THR A 152 -65.88 0.21 36.78
N ARG A 153 -66.16 1.37 37.37
CA ARG A 153 -65.83 2.67 36.78
C ARG A 153 -64.32 2.86 36.76
N VAL A 154 -63.73 3.05 35.58
CA VAL A 154 -62.30 3.33 35.44
C VAL A 154 -61.99 4.70 36.03
N VAL A 155 -61.27 4.74 37.15
CA VAL A 155 -60.80 5.96 37.79
C VAL A 155 -59.30 6.09 37.54
N TYR A 156 -58.93 7.12 36.78
CA TYR A 156 -57.54 7.43 36.51
C TYR A 156 -56.99 8.33 37.63
N GLY A 157 -55.88 7.93 38.25
CA GLY A 157 -55.16 8.78 39.18
C GLY A 157 -54.57 10.02 38.50
N THR A 158 -54.31 11.07 39.26
CA THR A 158 -53.68 12.32 38.76
C THR A 158 -52.30 12.09 38.16
N SER A 159 -51.61 11.01 38.56
CA SER A 159 -50.31 10.57 38.02
C SER A 159 -50.41 9.49 36.94
N SER A 160 -51.62 9.12 36.51
CA SER A 160 -51.79 8.11 35.45
C SER A 160 -51.37 8.64 34.08
N LEU A 161 -50.95 7.73 33.19
CA LEU A 161 -50.52 8.10 31.84
C LEU A 161 -51.58 8.93 31.07
N PRO A 162 -52.89 8.60 31.09
CA PRO A 162 -53.90 9.45 30.46
C PRO A 162 -53.97 10.86 31.05
N ALA A 163 -53.82 11.01 32.37
CA ALA A 163 -53.78 12.32 33.02
C ALA A 163 -52.52 13.10 32.60
N LEU A 164 -51.36 12.45 32.58
CA LEU A 164 -50.10 13.05 32.14
C LEU A 164 -50.10 13.45 30.66
N LEU A 165 -50.73 12.67 29.77
CA LEU A 165 -50.87 13.00 28.36
C LEU A 165 -51.80 14.19 28.12
N VAL A 166 -52.85 14.33 28.93
CA VAL A 166 -53.74 15.51 28.88
C VAL A 166 -52.99 16.76 29.35
N GLU A 167 -52.20 16.67 30.42
CA GLU A 167 -51.40 17.79 30.91
C GLU A 167 -50.26 18.17 29.95
N SER A 168 -49.53 17.20 29.41
CA SER A 168 -48.46 17.48 28.44
C SER A 168 -48.99 18.17 27.18
N ARG A 169 -50.19 17.79 26.71
CA ARG A 169 -50.86 18.48 25.59
C ARG A 169 -51.20 19.94 25.91
N ARG A 170 -51.60 20.25 27.15
CA ARG A 170 -51.86 21.63 27.58
C ARG A 170 -50.58 22.46 27.56
N ILE A 171 -49.48 21.89 28.06
CA ILE A 171 -48.15 22.54 28.07
C ILE A 171 -47.67 22.81 26.64
N LEU A 172 -47.73 21.83 25.74
CA LEU A 172 -47.31 21.99 24.33
C LEU A 172 -48.14 23.05 23.58
N ARG A 173 -49.43 23.19 23.91
CA ARG A 173 -50.25 24.28 23.34
C ARG A 173 -49.82 25.65 23.87
N ALA A 174 -49.57 25.77 25.17
CA ALA A 174 -49.08 27.00 25.77
C ALA A 174 -47.73 27.43 25.17
N GLU A 175 -46.81 26.48 24.99
CA GLU A 175 -45.52 26.72 24.34
C GLU A 175 -45.68 27.33 22.94
N ARG A 176 -46.52 26.75 22.08
CA ARG A 176 -46.81 27.30 20.75
C ARG A 176 -47.40 28.70 20.80
N HIS A 177 -48.26 28.99 21.79
CA HIS A 177 -48.79 30.33 21.98
C HIS A 177 -47.70 31.33 22.32
N PHE A 178 -46.78 30.98 23.23
CA PHE A 178 -45.64 31.84 23.57
C PHE A 178 -44.69 32.05 22.39
N GLN A 179 -44.38 31.01 21.62
CA GLN A 179 -43.58 31.13 20.40
C GLN A 179 -44.21 32.11 19.41
N ASN A 180 -45.52 32.00 19.17
CA ASN A 180 -46.24 32.91 18.28
C ASN A 180 -46.24 34.37 18.77
N ILE A 181 -46.40 34.58 20.08
CA ILE A 181 -46.31 35.93 20.68
C ILE A 181 -44.90 36.48 20.50
N ASN A 182 -43.87 35.68 20.77
CA ASN A 182 -42.49 36.11 20.65
C ASN A 182 -42.14 36.54 19.21
N VAL A 183 -42.54 35.74 18.20
CA VAL A 183 -42.38 36.09 16.78
C VAL A 183 -43.08 37.41 16.43
N LYS A 184 -44.27 37.68 16.97
CA LYS A 184 -44.98 38.96 16.74
C LYS A 184 -44.26 40.14 17.40
N LEU A 185 -43.73 39.95 18.60
CA LEU A 185 -42.96 40.97 19.32
C LEU A 185 -41.65 41.29 18.59
N GLU A 186 -40.91 40.27 18.14
CA GLU A 186 -39.69 40.45 17.35
C GLU A 186 -39.98 41.24 16.06
N LYS A 187 -41.05 40.92 15.34
CA LYS A 187 -41.50 41.68 14.17
C LYS A 187 -41.82 43.14 14.51
N ALA A 188 -42.52 43.39 15.61
CA ALA A 188 -42.85 44.75 16.05
C ALA A 188 -41.60 45.55 16.46
N LEU A 189 -40.63 44.90 17.13
CA LEU A 189 -39.35 45.51 17.50
C LEU A 189 -38.50 45.83 16.26
N ALA A 190 -38.44 44.92 15.28
CA ALA A 190 -37.75 45.16 14.02
C ALA A 190 -38.39 46.32 13.23
N ALA A 191 -39.73 46.37 13.18
CA ALA A 191 -40.46 47.48 12.55
C ALA A 191 -40.26 48.83 13.27
N ARG A 192 -40.01 48.82 14.59
CA ARG A 192 -39.64 50.02 15.36
C ARG A 192 -38.21 50.46 15.11
N ARG A 193 -37.25 49.51 15.06
CA ARG A 193 -35.83 49.81 14.75
C ARG A 193 -35.66 50.38 13.34
N GLY A 194 -36.42 49.91 12.37
CA GLY A 194 -36.44 50.49 11.02
C GLY A 194 -37.14 51.86 10.90
N LYS A 195 -37.75 52.36 11.99
CA LYS A 195 -38.46 53.66 12.04
C LYS A 195 -37.78 54.71 12.92
N LEU A 196 -36.64 54.40 13.56
CA LEU A 196 -35.81 55.44 14.18
C LEU A 196 -34.98 56.11 13.08
N PRO A 197 -35.03 57.45 12.91
CA PRO A 197 -33.98 58.13 12.17
C PRO A 197 -32.68 57.92 12.95
N GLU A 198 -31.58 57.62 12.23
CA GLU A 198 -30.24 57.74 12.82
C GLU A 198 -30.13 59.13 13.43
N LYS A 199 -29.86 59.18 14.73
CA LYS A 199 -29.49 60.43 15.38
C LYS A 199 -28.02 60.66 15.04
N ASP A 200 -27.78 61.70 14.24
CA ASP A 200 -26.50 62.40 14.13
C ASP A 200 -26.00 62.88 15.51
#